data_AF-A0A916HD10-F1
#
_entry.id   AF-A0A916HD10-F1
#
_cell.length_a   1.000
_cell.length_b   1.000
_cell.length_c   1.000
_cell.angle_alpha   90.00
_cell.angle_beta   90.00
_cell.angle_gamma   90.00
#
_symmetry.space_group_name_H-M   'P 1'
#
loop_
_entity.id
_entity.type
_entity.pdbx_description
1 polymer ?
#
loop_
_entity_poly.entity_id
_entity_poly.type
_entity_poly.pdbx_seq_one_letter_code
_entity_poly.pdbx_strand_id
1 'polypeptide(L)'
;MTRTPDVHFISEARHNGTKYVSIAPDFSMVSKYSDWWIPVKPGTDAALWMAVNHVILKEFFEERQVPYFINYLKQYTDSTFLVELEKEGDVYKAGRLLRANRVKRYTNEENGDWKLLVFDKTSKQPRMPKGTVGYRWSKEKGKWNLKMEDGQDDTPLDPELTFLDEYDEIVNVAYHEFAEAKVALRGIPIRYVETDRGRVPVTTAFDLLVAQFGVSRGLPGDYPKSYDEIGPYTPAWQEQYTGIGRDTVTRLAREFAHNAEVTNGKSMVIVGASINHWYNNSLMYRAPITALMLCGCCGVNGGGMNHYVGQEKLTLVAPWSAMAFALDWVKPPRRQQTPMWHYMNS
;
A
#
# COMPACT_ATOMS: atom_id res chain seq x y z
N MET A 1 17.24 -22.72 -0.95
CA MET A 1 18.16 -21.62 -1.29
C MET A 1 18.20 -21.51 -2.81
N THR A 2 17.82 -20.36 -3.38
CA THR A 2 17.72 -20.16 -4.85
C THR A 2 18.62 -19.03 -5.36
N ARG A 3 19.39 -18.40 -4.46
CA ARG A 3 20.22 -17.21 -4.67
C ARG A 3 21.63 -17.43 -4.09
N THR A 4 22.19 -18.60 -4.39
CA THR A 4 23.50 -19.06 -3.90
C THR A 4 24.64 -18.05 -4.06
N PRO A 5 24.84 -17.40 -5.23
CA PRO A 5 25.96 -16.47 -5.38
C PRO A 5 25.82 -15.21 -4.51
N ASP A 6 24.61 -14.85 -4.10
CA ASP A 6 24.33 -13.62 -3.34
C ASP A 6 24.12 -13.86 -1.83
N VAL A 7 24.04 -15.13 -1.38
CA VAL A 7 23.64 -15.48 -0.01
C VAL A 7 24.63 -14.97 1.05
N HIS A 8 25.89 -14.74 0.68
CA HIS A 8 26.92 -14.24 1.58
C HIS A 8 26.54 -12.86 2.16
N PHE A 9 25.83 -12.01 1.40
CA PHE A 9 25.37 -10.70 1.87
C PHE A 9 24.44 -10.79 3.09
N ILE A 10 23.61 -11.85 3.19
CA ILE A 10 22.77 -12.06 4.38
C ILE A 10 23.66 -12.35 5.59
N SER A 11 24.67 -13.21 5.43
CA SER A 11 25.59 -13.55 6.52
C SER A 11 26.42 -12.34 6.96
N GLU A 12 26.92 -11.56 6.01
CA GLU A 12 27.72 -10.36 6.27
C GLU A 12 26.89 -9.25 6.94
N ALA A 13 25.65 -9.03 6.48
CA ALA A 13 24.75 -8.08 7.10
C ALA A 13 24.43 -8.44 8.56
N ARG A 14 24.31 -9.74 8.87
CA ARG A 14 24.11 -10.22 10.25
C ARG A 14 25.33 -9.96 11.14
N HIS A 15 26.55 -10.14 10.63
CA HIS A 15 27.76 -9.73 11.35
C HIS A 15 27.81 -8.21 11.60
N ASN A 16 27.16 -7.42 10.75
CA ASN A 16 26.95 -5.99 10.94
C ASN A 16 25.74 -5.64 11.82
N GLY A 17 25.14 -6.61 12.53
CA GLY A 17 24.06 -6.40 13.50
C GLY A 17 22.64 -6.44 12.93
N THR A 18 22.46 -6.71 11.63
CA THR A 18 21.12 -6.85 11.04
C THR A 18 20.44 -8.13 11.51
N LYS A 19 19.25 -8.03 12.09
CA LYS A 19 18.40 -9.19 12.38
C LYS A 19 17.79 -9.75 11.09
N TYR A 20 17.87 -11.07 10.89
CA TYR A 20 17.29 -11.78 9.76
C TYR A 20 16.17 -12.73 10.21
N VAL A 21 14.97 -12.53 9.68
CA VAL A 21 13.80 -13.37 9.95
C VAL A 21 13.43 -14.17 8.70
N SER A 22 13.28 -15.49 8.86
CA SER A 22 12.80 -16.38 7.80
C SER A 22 11.34 -16.72 8.05
N ILE A 23 10.46 -16.32 7.12
CA ILE A 23 9.04 -16.69 7.12
C ILE A 23 8.86 -17.75 6.03
N ALA A 24 8.66 -19.00 6.43
CA ALA A 24 8.55 -20.14 5.51
C ALA A 24 7.87 -21.32 6.21
N PRO A 25 7.01 -22.11 5.55
CA PRO A 25 6.31 -23.23 6.16
C PRO A 25 7.24 -24.35 6.65
N ASP A 26 8.31 -24.62 5.91
CA ASP A 26 9.32 -25.61 6.24
C ASP A 26 10.58 -24.97 6.83
N PHE A 27 11.35 -25.75 7.60
CA PHE A 27 12.68 -25.35 8.04
C PHE A 27 13.66 -25.43 6.87
N SER A 28 13.57 -24.45 5.98
CA SER A 28 14.30 -24.42 4.72
C SER A 28 15.80 -24.18 4.93
N MET A 29 16.60 -24.40 3.88
CA MET A 29 18.04 -24.10 3.92
C MET A 29 18.37 -22.66 4.38
N VAL A 30 17.52 -21.68 4.07
CA VAL A 30 17.77 -20.28 4.49
C VAL A 30 17.36 -20.05 5.95
N SER A 31 16.38 -20.81 6.46
CA SER A 31 15.91 -20.72 7.85
C SER A 31 17.01 -21.08 8.85
N LYS A 32 17.92 -22.01 8.49
CA LYS A 32 19.12 -22.35 9.27
C LYS A 32 19.98 -21.13 9.63
N TYR A 33 20.00 -20.11 8.79
CA TYR A 33 20.83 -18.91 8.97
C TYR A 33 20.06 -17.72 9.55
N SER A 34 18.78 -17.89 9.87
CA SER A 34 17.95 -16.83 10.45
C SER A 34 18.09 -16.73 11.96
N ASP A 35 17.91 -15.53 12.48
CA ASP A 35 17.79 -15.28 13.93
C ASP A 35 16.42 -15.70 14.45
N TRP A 36 15.44 -15.79 13.55
CA TRP A 36 14.09 -16.23 13.86
C TRP A 36 13.42 -16.88 12.64
N TRP A 37 12.89 -18.09 12.83
CA TRP A 37 12.05 -18.77 11.86
C TRP A 37 10.57 -18.72 12.29
N ILE A 38 9.71 -18.28 11.38
CA ILE A 38 8.25 -18.21 11.56
C ILE A 38 7.59 -19.21 10.59
N PRO A 39 7.09 -20.36 11.10
CA PRO A 39 6.56 -21.47 10.29
C PRO A 39 5.10 -21.25 9.85
N VAL A 40 4.87 -20.26 8.99
CA VAL A 40 3.51 -19.94 8.52
C VAL A 40 2.93 -21.09 7.69
N LYS A 41 1.63 -21.40 7.82
CA LYS A 41 0.98 -22.36 6.90
C LYS A 41 1.10 -21.91 5.43
N PRO A 42 1.38 -22.81 4.47
CA PRO A 42 1.53 -22.44 3.06
C PRO A 42 0.31 -21.66 2.52
N GLY A 43 0.56 -20.54 1.86
CA GLY A 43 -0.48 -19.74 1.22
C GLY A 43 -1.24 -18.80 2.15
N THR A 44 -0.86 -18.72 3.43
CA THR A 44 -1.52 -17.88 4.45
C THR A 44 -0.70 -16.65 4.85
N ASP A 45 0.42 -16.38 4.17
CA ASP A 45 1.32 -15.25 4.42
C ASP A 45 0.59 -13.89 4.38
N ALA A 46 -0.44 -13.77 3.55
CA ALA A 46 -1.26 -12.57 3.51
C ALA A 46 -1.89 -12.29 4.87
N ALA A 47 -2.49 -13.30 5.53
CA ALA A 47 -3.11 -13.13 6.85
C ALA A 47 -2.10 -12.67 7.91
N LEU A 48 -0.89 -13.24 7.89
CA LEU A 48 0.21 -12.82 8.77
C LEU A 48 0.53 -11.33 8.59
N TRP A 49 0.78 -10.91 7.35
CA TRP A 49 1.12 -9.52 7.05
C TRP A 49 -0.05 -8.55 7.26
N MET A 50 -1.29 -8.99 7.08
CA MET A 50 -2.45 -8.17 7.39
C MET A 50 -2.50 -7.80 8.88
N ALA A 51 -2.18 -8.75 9.76
CA ALA A 51 -2.07 -8.47 11.20
C ALA A 51 -0.82 -7.68 11.59
N VAL A 52 0.30 -7.87 10.89
CA VAL A 52 1.46 -6.98 11.05
C VAL A 52 1.06 -5.53 10.76
N ASN A 53 0.36 -5.28 9.65
CA ASN A 53 -0.13 -3.95 9.28
C ASN A 53 -1.11 -3.38 10.31
N HIS A 54 -2.02 -4.20 10.86
CA HIS A 54 -2.92 -3.77 11.94
C HIS A 54 -2.15 -3.24 13.14
N VAL A 55 -1.13 -3.98 13.60
CA VAL A 55 -0.28 -3.55 14.74
C VAL A 55 0.50 -2.28 14.40
N ILE A 56 1.06 -2.18 13.19
CA ILE A 56 1.80 -0.98 12.74
C ILE A 56 0.88 0.25 12.74
N LEU A 57 -0.29 0.15 12.13
CA LEU A 57 -1.27 1.24 12.07
C LEU A 57 -1.72 1.65 13.47
N LYS A 58 -2.06 0.69 14.33
CA LYS A 58 -2.49 0.98 15.69
C LYS A 58 -1.39 1.67 16.50
N GLU A 59 -0.18 1.14 16.53
CA GLU A 59 0.87 1.61 17.45
C GLU A 59 1.70 2.79 16.92
N PHE A 60 1.86 2.94 15.60
CA PHE A 60 2.76 3.92 14.98
C PHE A 60 2.05 5.01 14.17
N PHE A 61 0.71 4.96 14.08
CA PHE A 61 -0.11 6.02 13.49
C PHE A 61 -1.19 6.53 14.42
N GLU A 62 -1.89 5.65 15.15
CA GLU A 62 -3.00 6.05 16.00
C GLU A 62 -2.59 6.33 17.46
N GLU A 63 -2.01 5.34 18.15
CA GLU A 63 -1.57 5.51 19.54
C GLU A 63 -0.37 6.45 19.66
N ARG A 64 0.53 6.39 18.67
CA ARG A 64 1.71 7.26 18.59
C ARG A 64 2.01 7.60 17.15
N GLN A 65 1.93 8.88 16.82
CA GLN A 65 2.20 9.39 15.49
C GLN A 65 3.71 9.51 15.21
N VAL A 66 4.27 8.62 14.39
CA VAL A 66 5.68 8.69 13.99
C VAL A 66 5.88 9.69 12.85
N PRO A 67 6.61 10.82 13.05
CA PRO A 67 6.71 11.87 12.05
C PRO A 67 7.30 11.42 10.72
N TYR A 68 8.33 10.55 10.75
CA TYR A 68 8.94 10.02 9.53
C TYR A 68 7.93 9.24 8.67
N PHE A 69 7.11 8.38 9.29
CA PHE A 69 6.10 7.58 8.60
C PHE A 69 4.99 8.45 8.00
N ILE A 70 4.48 9.40 8.79
CA ILE A 70 3.42 10.32 8.33
C ILE A 70 3.90 11.17 7.15
N ASN A 71 5.10 11.75 7.25
CA ASN A 71 5.67 12.55 6.18
C ASN A 71 5.91 11.70 4.92
N TYR A 72 6.36 10.46 5.08
CA TYR A 72 6.53 9.54 3.97
C TYR A 72 5.18 9.26 3.27
N LEU A 73 4.13 8.92 4.02
CA LEU A 73 2.82 8.62 3.43
C LEU A 73 2.25 9.82 2.67
N LYS A 74 2.33 11.03 3.26
CA LYS A 74 1.85 12.26 2.62
C LYS A 74 2.57 12.58 1.31
N GLN A 75 3.84 12.22 1.22
CA GLN A 75 4.71 12.60 0.12
C GLN A 75 4.76 11.56 -1.01
N TYR A 76 4.74 10.27 -0.67
CA TYR A 76 5.11 9.20 -1.60
C TYR A 76 4.01 8.16 -1.84
N THR A 77 2.84 8.31 -1.23
CA THR A 77 1.73 7.36 -1.38
C THR A 77 0.45 8.05 -1.80
N ASP A 78 -0.55 7.24 -2.15
CA ASP A 78 -1.88 7.72 -2.46
C ASP A 78 -2.78 7.94 -1.23
N SER A 79 -2.24 7.77 -0.02
CA SER A 79 -2.98 7.81 1.25
C SER A 79 -3.76 9.11 1.49
N THR A 80 -3.28 10.25 0.96
CA THR A 80 -3.94 11.56 1.13
C THR A 80 -4.96 11.89 0.05
N PHE A 81 -5.07 11.08 -1.00
CA PHE A 81 -6.03 11.37 -2.07
C PHE A 81 -7.46 11.09 -1.63
N LEU A 82 -8.36 11.89 -2.18
CA LEU A 82 -9.78 11.83 -1.90
C LEU A 82 -10.43 10.70 -2.67
N VAL A 83 -11.18 9.87 -1.96
CA VAL A 83 -12.03 8.82 -2.51
C VAL A 83 -13.48 9.25 -2.32
N GLU A 84 -14.22 9.30 -3.41
CA GLU A 84 -15.67 9.51 -3.39
C GLU A 84 -16.36 8.24 -2.90
N LEU A 85 -17.32 8.38 -2.00
CA LEU A 85 -18.09 7.27 -1.48
C LEU A 85 -19.40 7.10 -2.25
N GLU A 86 -19.70 5.87 -2.61
CA GLU A 86 -20.93 5.49 -3.29
C GLU A 86 -21.93 4.94 -2.26
N LYS A 87 -23.14 5.48 -2.24
CA LYS A 87 -24.19 5.05 -1.29
C LYS A 87 -24.97 3.86 -1.86
N GLU A 88 -25.11 2.80 -1.07
CA GLU A 88 -25.89 1.60 -1.36
C GLU A 88 -26.80 1.28 -0.16
N GLY A 89 -28.07 1.70 -0.25
CA GLY A 89 -28.98 1.67 0.90
C GLY A 89 -28.49 2.61 2.01
N ASP A 90 -28.34 2.08 3.22
CA ASP A 90 -27.84 2.81 4.40
C ASP A 90 -26.33 2.69 4.61
N VAL A 91 -25.61 2.07 3.66
CA VAL A 91 -24.17 1.79 3.76
C VAL A 91 -23.45 2.45 2.59
N TYR A 92 -22.18 2.81 2.80
CA TYR A 92 -21.31 3.33 1.76
C TYR A 92 -20.27 2.30 1.33
N LYS A 93 -19.80 2.45 0.08
CA LYS A 93 -18.66 1.73 -0.46
C LYS A 93 -17.63 2.73 -0.99
N ALA A 94 -16.36 2.36 -0.92
CA ALA A 94 -15.29 3.14 -1.54
C ALA A 94 -15.47 3.11 -3.07
N GLY A 95 -15.72 4.28 -3.65
CA GLY A 95 -15.85 4.46 -5.10
C GLY A 95 -14.51 4.81 -5.74
N ARG A 96 -14.53 5.81 -6.63
CA ARG A 96 -13.34 6.25 -7.36
C ARG A 96 -12.62 7.38 -6.63
N LEU A 97 -11.32 7.50 -6.91
CA LEU A 97 -10.56 8.70 -6.55
C LEU A 97 -11.18 9.93 -7.23
N LEU A 98 -11.34 11.03 -6.47
CA LEU A 98 -11.93 12.28 -6.94
C LEU A 98 -11.02 12.95 -7.97
N ARG A 99 -11.62 13.36 -9.09
CA ARG A 99 -10.91 13.93 -10.25
C ARG A 99 -10.92 15.45 -10.22
N ALA A 100 -9.88 16.06 -10.75
CA ALA A 100 -9.67 17.50 -10.67
C ALA A 100 -10.79 18.29 -11.37
N ASN A 101 -11.14 17.93 -12.60
CA ASN A 101 -12.17 18.62 -13.39
C ASN A 101 -13.57 18.64 -12.77
N ARG A 102 -13.80 17.82 -11.73
CA ARG A 102 -15.08 17.80 -11.01
C ARG A 102 -15.28 18.98 -10.09
N VAL A 103 -14.22 19.65 -9.63
CA VAL A 103 -14.35 20.83 -8.76
C VAL A 103 -14.15 22.12 -9.56
N LYS A 104 -14.88 23.18 -9.19
CA LYS A 104 -14.96 24.45 -9.93
C LYS A 104 -13.59 25.07 -10.27
N ARG A 105 -12.60 24.92 -9.40
CA ARG A 105 -11.26 25.49 -9.57
C ARG A 105 -10.51 24.90 -10.78
N TYR A 106 -10.72 23.62 -11.09
CA TYR A 106 -9.96 22.89 -12.11
C TYR A 106 -10.84 22.38 -13.25
N THR A 107 -12.04 22.95 -13.44
CA THR A 107 -13.00 22.53 -14.48
C THR A 107 -12.38 22.48 -15.88
N ASN A 108 -11.50 23.42 -16.20
CA ASN A 108 -10.83 23.52 -17.51
C ASN A 108 -9.41 22.94 -17.52
N GLU A 109 -9.04 22.15 -16.51
CA GLU A 109 -7.70 21.58 -16.42
C GLU A 109 -7.46 20.52 -17.52
N GLU A 110 -6.35 20.64 -18.23
CA GLU A 110 -5.94 19.67 -19.25
C GLU A 110 -5.82 18.27 -18.61
N ASN A 111 -6.42 17.25 -19.24
CA ASN A 111 -6.43 15.88 -18.70
C ASN A 111 -6.98 15.80 -17.26
N GLY A 112 -7.94 16.65 -16.90
CA GLY A 112 -8.49 16.73 -15.54
C GLY A 112 -9.07 15.42 -14.99
N ASP A 113 -9.58 14.53 -15.84
CA ASP A 113 -10.02 13.17 -15.44
C ASP A 113 -8.88 12.28 -14.92
N TRP A 114 -7.64 12.63 -15.27
CA TRP A 114 -6.41 11.90 -14.94
C TRP A 114 -5.55 12.62 -13.90
N LYS A 115 -6.07 13.71 -13.32
CA LYS A 115 -5.49 14.43 -12.21
C LYS A 115 -6.40 14.26 -10.99
N LEU A 116 -5.79 14.00 -9.85
CA LEU A 116 -6.49 13.59 -8.63
C LEU A 116 -6.42 14.70 -7.59
N LEU A 117 -7.31 14.67 -6.60
CA LEU A 117 -7.40 15.68 -5.56
C LEU A 117 -7.00 15.14 -4.19
N VAL A 118 -6.36 16.00 -3.40
CA VAL A 118 -6.15 15.85 -1.96
C VAL A 118 -6.93 16.96 -1.25
N PHE A 119 -7.17 16.83 0.06
CA PHE A 119 -7.65 17.96 0.87
C PHE A 119 -6.45 18.66 1.49
N ASP A 120 -6.29 19.95 1.22
CA ASP A 120 -5.17 20.72 1.73
C ASP A 120 -5.53 21.40 3.07
N LYS A 121 -4.72 21.16 4.08
CA LYS A 121 -4.91 21.69 5.44
C LYS A 121 -4.85 23.21 5.49
N THR A 122 -3.98 23.81 4.67
CA THR A 122 -3.73 25.26 4.68
C THR A 122 -4.89 26.03 4.08
N SER A 123 -5.36 25.62 2.91
CA SER A 123 -6.45 26.28 2.21
C SER A 123 -7.83 25.78 2.61
N LYS A 124 -7.92 24.66 3.33
CA LYS A 124 -9.18 24.00 3.74
C LYS A 124 -10.09 23.71 2.56
N GLN A 125 -9.50 23.28 1.46
CA GLN A 125 -10.18 23.02 0.19
C GLN A 125 -9.52 21.84 -0.54
N PRO A 126 -10.23 21.17 -1.46
CA PRO A 126 -9.60 20.26 -2.41
C PRO A 126 -8.54 20.98 -3.26
N ARG A 127 -7.38 20.33 -3.40
CA ARG A 127 -6.24 20.80 -4.20
C ARG A 127 -5.69 19.70 -5.08
N MET A 128 -5.08 20.08 -6.19
CA MET A 128 -4.59 19.16 -7.21
C MET A 128 -3.06 19.11 -7.15
N PRO A 129 -2.44 18.14 -6.48
CA PRO A 129 -1.00 18.05 -6.42
C PRO A 129 -0.42 17.68 -7.79
N LYS A 130 0.82 18.11 -8.01
CA LYS A 130 1.67 17.66 -9.13
C LYS A 130 1.86 16.14 -9.14
N GLY A 131 2.35 15.59 -10.26
CA GLY A 131 2.84 14.21 -10.33
C GLY A 131 1.81 13.13 -10.72
N THR A 132 0.51 13.40 -10.61
CA THR A 132 -0.53 12.50 -11.13
C THR A 132 -0.40 12.27 -12.64
N VAL A 133 -0.90 11.13 -13.15
CA VAL A 133 -0.59 10.65 -14.51
C VAL A 133 -1.03 11.62 -15.62
N GLY A 134 -2.05 12.45 -15.38
CA GLY A 134 -2.47 13.49 -16.33
C GLY A 134 -1.35 14.48 -16.68
N TYR A 135 -0.42 14.78 -15.76
CA TYR A 135 0.73 15.65 -16.03
C TYR A 135 1.77 15.03 -16.96
N ARG A 136 1.90 13.70 -16.97
CA ARG A 136 2.89 13.00 -17.81
C ARG A 136 2.72 13.32 -19.30
N TRP A 137 1.47 13.47 -19.72
CA TRP A 137 1.09 13.64 -21.12
C TRP A 137 0.53 15.05 -21.42
N SER A 138 0.49 15.93 -20.44
CA SER A 138 0.06 17.33 -20.63
C SER A 138 1.00 18.07 -21.60
N LYS A 139 0.47 19.08 -22.30
CA LYS A 139 1.29 19.95 -23.17
C LYS A 139 2.34 20.70 -22.36
N GLU A 140 1.93 21.27 -21.24
CA GLU A 140 2.85 21.88 -20.27
C GLU A 140 3.71 20.82 -19.59
N LYS A 141 5.03 20.99 -19.65
CA LYS A 141 6.01 20.05 -19.09
C LYS A 141 6.51 20.53 -17.73
N GLY A 142 7.18 19.63 -17.00
CA GLY A 142 7.81 19.94 -15.71
C GLY A 142 6.92 19.72 -14.49
N LYS A 143 5.62 19.43 -14.66
CA LYS A 143 4.67 19.17 -13.55
C LYS A 143 4.48 17.68 -13.18
N TRP A 144 5.08 16.76 -13.95
CA TRP A 144 5.08 15.33 -13.60
C TRP A 144 6.26 15.00 -12.67
N ASN A 145 6.13 15.43 -11.41
CA ASN A 145 7.10 15.23 -10.34
C ASN A 145 6.35 15.16 -8.99
N LEU A 146 7.05 14.79 -7.91
CA LEU A 146 6.44 14.61 -6.59
C LEU A 146 6.55 15.85 -5.70
N LYS A 147 6.85 17.05 -6.21
CA LYS A 147 6.86 18.26 -5.37
C LYS A 147 5.46 18.51 -4.82
N MET A 148 5.37 18.78 -3.53
CA MET A 148 4.09 18.98 -2.82
C MET A 148 3.58 20.40 -3.03
N GLU A 149 3.18 20.66 -4.27
CA GLU A 149 2.76 21.96 -4.79
C GLU A 149 1.49 21.75 -5.62
N ASP A 150 0.58 22.73 -5.60
CA ASP A 150 -0.59 22.72 -6.47
C ASP A 150 -0.14 22.82 -7.93
N GLY A 151 -0.67 21.96 -8.78
CA GLY A 151 -0.25 21.91 -10.17
C GLY A 151 -0.81 23.05 -11.03
N GLN A 152 -1.71 23.89 -10.52
CA GLN A 152 -2.19 25.08 -11.23
C GLN A 152 -1.30 26.30 -10.99
N ASP A 153 -0.86 26.53 -9.74
CA ASP A 153 -0.20 27.79 -9.34
C ASP A 153 1.06 27.63 -8.48
N ASP A 154 1.57 26.39 -8.34
CA ASP A 154 2.78 26.05 -7.59
C ASP A 154 2.73 26.41 -6.09
N THR A 155 1.55 26.70 -5.55
CA THR A 155 1.39 26.96 -4.11
C THR A 155 1.76 25.72 -3.29
N PRO A 156 2.57 25.84 -2.21
CA PRO A 156 2.89 24.71 -1.36
C PRO A 156 1.64 24.08 -0.76
N LEU A 157 1.58 22.75 -0.75
CA LEU A 157 0.46 21.98 -0.20
C LEU A 157 0.87 21.28 1.09
N ASP A 158 -0.09 21.21 2.03
CA ASP A 158 -0.02 20.40 3.23
C ASP A 158 -1.22 19.44 3.28
N PRO A 159 -1.19 18.31 2.56
CA PRO A 159 -2.34 17.41 2.46
C PRO A 159 -2.72 16.81 3.83
N GLU A 160 -4.01 16.78 4.14
CA GLU A 160 -4.54 16.05 5.30
C GLU A 160 -4.46 14.54 5.02
N LEU A 161 -3.87 13.78 5.95
CA LEU A 161 -3.83 12.32 5.87
C LEU A 161 -5.16 11.72 6.34
N THR A 162 -5.82 12.32 7.32
CA THR A 162 -7.07 11.85 7.91
C THR A 162 -8.00 13.03 8.19
N PHE A 163 -9.31 12.80 8.10
CA PHE A 163 -10.34 13.76 8.53
C PHE A 163 -10.75 13.62 9.99
N LEU A 164 -10.08 12.80 10.79
CA LEU A 164 -10.49 12.53 12.17
C LEU A 164 -10.62 13.79 13.05
N ASP A 165 -9.78 14.80 12.83
CA ASP A 165 -9.80 16.05 13.60
C ASP A 165 -10.95 16.98 13.21
N GLU A 166 -11.37 16.94 11.95
CA GLU A 166 -12.37 17.87 11.40
C GLU A 166 -13.10 17.20 10.22
N TYR A 167 -14.37 16.88 10.43
CA TYR A 167 -15.23 16.18 9.49
C TYR A 167 -16.67 16.71 9.54
N ASP A 168 -17.45 16.45 8.50
CA ASP A 168 -18.87 16.84 8.44
C ASP A 168 -19.78 15.76 9.06
N GLU A 169 -19.46 14.49 8.80
CA GLU A 169 -20.27 13.34 9.21
C GLU A 169 -19.40 12.09 9.38
N ILE A 170 -19.86 11.14 10.20
CA ILE A 170 -19.34 9.77 10.22
C ILE A 170 -20.33 8.87 9.48
N VAL A 171 -19.85 8.13 8.48
CA VAL A 171 -20.69 7.18 7.73
C VAL A 171 -20.15 5.76 7.83
N ASN A 172 -21.05 4.78 7.79
CA ASN A 172 -20.65 3.37 7.79
C ASN A 172 -20.24 2.92 6.38
N VAL A 173 -19.00 2.41 6.26
CA VAL A 173 -18.50 1.77 5.04
C VAL A 173 -18.43 0.26 5.22
N ALA A 174 -18.83 -0.48 4.18
CA ALA A 174 -18.74 -1.94 4.15
C ALA A 174 -17.33 -2.42 3.77
N TYR A 175 -16.81 -3.35 4.58
CA TYR A 175 -15.54 -4.02 4.36
C TYR A 175 -15.75 -5.54 4.33
N HIS A 176 -15.36 -6.16 3.21
CA HIS A 176 -15.51 -7.60 3.02
C HIS A 176 -14.30 -8.37 3.57
N GLU A 177 -14.56 -9.35 4.42
CA GLU A 177 -13.61 -10.38 4.84
C GLU A 177 -14.00 -11.68 4.12
N PHE A 178 -13.09 -12.20 3.30
CA PHE A 178 -13.40 -13.28 2.37
C PHE A 178 -13.32 -14.68 2.98
N ALA A 179 -12.55 -14.88 4.05
CA ALA A 179 -12.35 -16.20 4.63
C ALA A 179 -13.63 -16.76 5.26
N GLU A 180 -14.40 -15.90 5.94
CA GLU A 180 -15.69 -16.25 6.55
C GLU A 180 -16.89 -15.60 5.84
N ALA A 181 -16.66 -14.95 4.69
CA ALA A 181 -17.65 -14.21 3.93
C ALA A 181 -18.43 -13.18 4.78
N LYS A 182 -17.72 -12.53 5.71
CA LYS A 182 -18.28 -11.52 6.62
C LYS A 182 -18.16 -10.12 6.03
N VAL A 183 -19.08 -9.25 6.41
CA VAL A 183 -19.02 -7.82 6.12
C VAL A 183 -18.94 -7.09 7.46
N ALA A 184 -17.87 -6.31 7.64
CA ALA A 184 -17.72 -5.38 8.76
C ALA A 184 -18.20 -3.99 8.31
N LEU A 185 -19.08 -3.38 9.09
CA LEU A 185 -19.52 -1.99 8.88
C LEU A 185 -18.74 -1.09 9.81
N ARG A 186 -17.90 -0.22 9.24
CA ARG A 186 -16.98 0.63 10.02
C ARG A 186 -17.23 2.09 9.73
N GLY A 187 -17.46 2.87 10.78
CA GLY A 187 -17.66 4.31 10.70
C GLY A 187 -16.38 5.02 10.31
N ILE A 188 -16.43 5.84 9.26
CA ILE A 188 -15.29 6.65 8.81
C ILE A 188 -15.67 8.13 8.72
N PRO A 189 -14.73 9.06 8.98
CA PRO A 189 -14.99 10.49 8.86
C PRO A 189 -15.03 10.89 7.39
N ILE A 190 -16.03 11.69 7.03
CA ILE A 190 -16.18 12.23 5.69
C ILE A 190 -16.27 13.75 5.70
N ARG A 191 -15.90 14.33 4.56
CA ARG A 191 -16.26 15.70 4.21
C ARG A 191 -17.11 15.68 2.95
N TYR A 192 -17.94 16.69 2.77
CA TYR A 192 -18.65 16.90 1.53
C TYR A 192 -17.90 17.87 0.62
N VAL A 193 -17.81 17.53 -0.67
CA VAL A 193 -17.21 18.39 -1.70
C VAL A 193 -18.25 18.74 -2.75
N GLU A 194 -18.36 20.02 -3.08
CA GLU A 194 -19.18 20.50 -4.19
C GLU A 194 -18.50 20.15 -5.53
N THR A 195 -19.21 19.39 -6.37
CA THR A 195 -18.74 19.03 -7.70
C THR A 195 -19.72 19.46 -8.80
N ASP A 196 -19.29 19.33 -10.05
CA ASP A 196 -20.11 19.39 -11.26
C ASP A 196 -21.39 18.53 -11.24
N ARG A 197 -21.49 17.55 -10.34
CA ARG A 197 -22.64 16.63 -10.17
C ARG A 197 -23.38 16.83 -8.85
N GLY A 198 -23.12 17.95 -8.17
CA GLY A 198 -23.63 18.25 -6.85
C GLY A 198 -22.67 17.86 -5.73
N ARG A 199 -23.18 17.93 -4.51
CA ARG A 199 -22.43 17.66 -3.28
C ARG A 199 -22.20 16.17 -3.10
N VAL A 200 -20.94 15.73 -2.99
CA VAL A 200 -20.58 14.31 -2.83
C VAL A 200 -19.79 14.06 -1.55
N PRO A 201 -19.99 12.92 -0.85
CA PRO A 201 -19.21 12.55 0.31
C PRO A 201 -17.84 12.00 -0.12
N VAL A 202 -16.78 12.47 0.52
CA VAL A 202 -15.40 12.01 0.29
C VAL A 202 -14.69 11.72 1.61
N THR A 203 -13.71 10.83 1.55
CA THR A 203 -12.78 10.50 2.63
C THR A 203 -11.36 10.42 2.06
N THR A 204 -10.33 10.37 2.90
CA THR A 204 -8.97 10.04 2.43
C THR A 204 -8.82 8.54 2.20
N ALA A 205 -7.91 8.14 1.30
CA ALA A 205 -7.55 6.73 1.12
C ALA A 205 -6.95 6.13 2.41
N PHE A 206 -6.26 6.92 3.23
CA PHE A 206 -5.75 6.51 4.53
C PHE A 206 -6.88 6.15 5.51
N ASP A 207 -7.93 6.97 5.60
CA ASP A 207 -9.08 6.68 6.48
C ASP A 207 -9.73 5.35 6.10
N LEU A 208 -9.85 5.07 4.80
CA LEU A 208 -10.31 3.78 4.28
C LEU A 208 -9.33 2.64 4.61
N LEU A 209 -8.03 2.88 4.54
CA LEU A 209 -6.98 1.90 4.84
C LEU A 209 -7.01 1.50 6.33
N VAL A 210 -7.01 2.47 7.23
CA VAL A 210 -7.07 2.23 8.68
C VAL A 210 -8.34 1.46 9.05
N ALA A 211 -9.47 1.86 8.46
CA ALA A 211 -10.73 1.16 8.63
C ALA A 211 -10.71 -0.25 8.03
N GLN A 212 -10.10 -0.49 6.85
CA GLN A 212 -9.91 -1.84 6.28
C GLN A 212 -9.16 -2.74 7.27
N PHE A 213 -8.09 -2.24 7.89
CA PHE A 213 -7.30 -2.98 8.88
C PHE A 213 -7.97 -3.12 10.24
N GLY A 214 -9.16 -2.55 10.46
CA GLY A 214 -9.90 -2.70 11.70
C GLY A 214 -9.23 -2.01 12.88
N VAL A 215 -8.47 -0.94 12.65
CA VAL A 215 -7.89 -0.16 13.74
C VAL A 215 -8.92 0.88 14.20
N SER A 216 -9.37 0.76 15.45
CA SER A 216 -10.31 1.71 16.04
C SER A 216 -9.63 3.04 16.31
N ARG A 217 -10.35 4.13 16.00
CA ARG A 217 -9.94 5.52 16.26
C ARG A 217 -10.98 6.28 17.09
N GLY A 218 -11.74 5.55 17.92
CA GLY A 218 -12.90 6.09 18.65
C GLY A 218 -14.17 6.25 17.79
N LEU A 219 -14.17 5.71 16.58
CA LEU A 219 -15.30 5.74 15.66
C LEU A 219 -16.25 4.54 15.87
N PRO A 220 -17.56 4.70 15.61
CA PRO A 220 -18.54 3.63 15.74
C PRO A 220 -18.36 2.52 14.68
N GLY A 221 -18.97 1.37 14.92
CA GLY A 221 -18.99 0.23 13.99
C GLY A 221 -18.12 -0.95 14.45
N ASP A 222 -17.90 -1.89 13.54
CA ASP A 222 -17.30 -3.21 13.76
C ASP A 222 -15.77 -3.14 13.83
N TYR A 223 -15.27 -2.40 14.82
CA TYR A 223 -13.86 -2.32 15.16
C TYR A 223 -13.51 -3.28 16.29
N PRO A 224 -12.51 -4.17 16.11
CA PRO A 224 -12.00 -4.99 17.21
C PRO A 224 -11.42 -4.11 18.32
N LYS A 225 -11.69 -4.51 19.57
CA LYS A 225 -11.32 -3.77 20.79
C LYS A 225 -9.90 -4.07 21.26
N SER A 226 -9.37 -5.24 20.91
CA SER A 226 -8.02 -5.66 21.31
C SER A 226 -7.39 -6.58 20.27
N TYR A 227 -6.11 -6.87 20.45
CA TYR A 227 -5.41 -7.88 19.65
C TYR A 227 -5.89 -9.31 19.92
N ASP A 228 -6.60 -9.53 21.03
CA ASP A 228 -7.12 -10.84 21.44
C ASP A 228 -8.51 -11.16 20.90
N GLU A 229 -9.24 -10.13 20.46
CA GLU A 229 -10.53 -10.30 19.82
C GLU A 229 -10.36 -10.83 18.40
N ILE A 230 -11.17 -11.82 18.02
CA ILE A 230 -11.18 -12.37 16.66
C ILE A 230 -11.96 -11.41 15.74
N GLY A 231 -11.31 -10.30 15.38
CA GLY A 231 -11.77 -9.36 14.37
C GLY A 231 -10.88 -9.40 13.13
N PRO A 232 -11.42 -9.14 11.91
CA PRO A 232 -10.63 -9.18 10.68
C PRO A 232 -9.30 -8.43 10.80
N TYR A 233 -8.21 -9.15 10.51
CA TYR A 233 -6.82 -8.67 10.53
C TYR A 233 -6.20 -8.36 11.92
N THR A 234 -6.85 -8.74 13.02
CA THR A 234 -6.19 -8.72 14.35
C THR A 234 -5.13 -9.83 14.46
N PRO A 235 -4.19 -9.72 15.42
CA PRO A 235 -3.27 -10.81 15.76
C PRO A 235 -3.97 -12.14 16.14
N ALA A 236 -5.08 -12.10 16.87
CA ALA A 236 -5.89 -13.29 17.17
C ALA A 236 -6.59 -13.88 15.93
N TRP A 237 -7.08 -13.04 15.02
CA TRP A 237 -7.68 -13.51 13.77
C TRP A 237 -6.67 -14.24 12.89
N GLN A 238 -5.48 -13.69 12.67
CA GLN A 238 -4.52 -14.34 11.77
C GLN A 238 -4.05 -15.71 12.32
N GLU A 239 -4.03 -15.88 13.64
CA GLU A 239 -3.57 -17.10 14.33
C GLU A 239 -4.39 -18.32 13.90
N GLN A 240 -5.70 -18.14 13.65
CA GLN A 240 -6.60 -19.18 13.16
C GLN A 240 -6.20 -19.69 11.76
N TYR A 241 -5.71 -18.79 10.91
CA TYR A 241 -5.35 -19.09 9.52
C TYR A 241 -3.92 -19.56 9.40
N THR A 242 -2.97 -18.87 10.04
CA THR A 242 -1.53 -19.09 9.85
C THR A 242 -0.96 -20.13 10.81
N GLY A 243 -1.60 -20.36 11.96
CA GLY A 243 -1.06 -21.12 13.07
C GLY A 243 0.05 -20.40 13.86
N ILE A 244 0.34 -19.14 13.54
CA ILE A 244 1.37 -18.33 14.22
C ILE A 244 0.73 -17.61 15.40
N GLY A 245 1.28 -17.79 16.61
CA GLY A 245 0.77 -17.14 17.82
C GLY A 245 0.81 -15.61 17.73
N ARG A 246 -0.23 -14.95 18.25
CA ARG A 246 -0.39 -13.48 18.23
C ARG A 246 0.83 -12.71 18.73
N ASP A 247 1.49 -13.18 19.78
CA ASP A 247 2.69 -12.54 20.35
C ASP A 247 3.85 -12.51 19.35
N THR A 248 3.98 -13.55 18.52
CA THR A 248 4.98 -13.59 17.45
C THR A 248 4.69 -12.51 16.41
N VAL A 249 3.45 -12.37 15.99
CA VAL A 249 3.06 -11.37 14.98
C VAL A 249 3.22 -9.95 15.51
N THR A 250 2.76 -9.71 16.74
CA THR A 250 2.89 -8.41 17.40
C THR A 250 4.37 -8.05 17.60
N ARG A 251 5.21 -8.99 18.02
CA ARG A 251 6.65 -8.78 18.12
C ARG A 251 7.28 -8.48 16.76
N LEU A 252 6.95 -9.25 15.73
CA LEU A 252 7.46 -9.03 14.37
C LEU A 252 7.11 -7.62 13.88
N ALA A 253 5.86 -7.20 14.05
CA ALA A 253 5.40 -5.88 13.65
C ALA A 253 6.14 -4.75 14.37
N ARG A 254 6.25 -4.85 15.71
CA ARG A 254 6.94 -3.85 16.54
C ARG A 254 8.41 -3.74 16.19
N GLU A 255 9.13 -4.87 16.10
CA GLU A 255 10.56 -4.84 15.77
C GLU A 255 10.80 -4.32 14.34
N PHE A 256 9.96 -4.72 13.38
CA PHE A 256 10.06 -4.28 11.98
C PHE A 256 9.84 -2.77 11.84
N ALA A 257 8.77 -2.24 12.45
CA ALA A 257 8.45 -0.82 12.41
C ALA A 257 9.41 0.01 13.26
N HIS A 258 9.79 -0.44 14.45
CA HIS A 258 10.76 0.27 15.28
C HIS A 258 12.12 0.40 14.57
N ASN A 259 12.62 -0.65 13.92
CA ASN A 259 13.85 -0.56 13.14
C ASN A 259 13.70 0.46 11.99
N ALA A 260 12.58 0.45 11.28
CA ALA A 260 12.34 1.42 10.21
C ALA A 260 12.26 2.85 10.74
N GLU A 261 11.65 3.06 11.90
CA GLU A 261 11.57 4.37 12.57
C GLU A 261 12.97 4.91 12.89
N VAL A 262 13.79 4.13 13.61
CA VAL A 262 15.10 4.62 14.08
C VAL A 262 16.15 4.74 12.96
N THR A 263 15.91 4.07 11.83
CA THR A 263 16.84 4.08 10.68
C THR A 263 16.36 4.90 9.49
N ASN A 264 15.17 5.51 9.58
CA ASN A 264 14.47 6.16 8.47
C ASN A 264 14.31 5.21 7.27
N GLY A 265 13.66 4.06 7.48
CA GLY A 265 13.16 3.17 6.43
C GLY A 265 14.04 1.96 6.11
N LYS A 266 15.05 1.60 6.92
CA LYS A 266 15.95 0.46 6.62
C LYS A 266 15.41 -0.88 7.13
N SER A 267 14.12 -1.14 6.89
CA SER A 267 13.51 -2.48 7.02
C SER A 267 13.14 -2.97 5.63
N MET A 268 13.48 -4.22 5.30
CA MET A 268 13.21 -4.79 3.98
C MET A 268 12.53 -6.15 4.04
N VAL A 269 11.83 -6.48 2.96
CA VAL A 269 11.27 -7.81 2.73
C VAL A 269 11.91 -8.38 1.47
N ILE A 270 12.60 -9.51 1.60
CA ILE A 270 13.10 -10.28 0.46
C ILE A 270 12.07 -11.36 0.14
N VAL A 271 11.59 -11.37 -1.10
CA VAL A 271 10.47 -12.22 -1.51
C VAL A 271 10.75 -12.93 -2.84
N GLY A 272 10.13 -14.09 -3.04
CA GLY A 272 10.32 -14.87 -4.26
C GLY A 272 9.06 -15.63 -4.68
N ALA A 273 9.27 -16.74 -5.37
CA ALA A 273 8.19 -17.58 -5.91
C ALA A 273 7.25 -18.17 -4.84
N SER A 274 7.71 -18.32 -3.60
CA SER A 274 6.97 -18.94 -2.50
C SER A 274 5.61 -18.30 -2.22
N ILE A 275 5.50 -16.98 -2.38
CA ILE A 275 4.22 -16.27 -2.33
C ILE A 275 3.73 -15.80 -3.71
N ASN A 276 4.61 -15.72 -4.71
CA ASN A 276 4.26 -15.24 -6.05
C ASN A 276 3.51 -16.27 -6.90
N HIS A 277 3.70 -17.56 -6.62
CA HIS A 277 3.10 -18.64 -7.42
C HIS A 277 1.75 -19.11 -6.86
N TRP A 278 1.16 -18.35 -5.94
CA TRP A 278 -0.22 -18.57 -5.52
C TRP A 278 -1.20 -17.83 -6.42
N TYR A 279 -2.42 -18.36 -6.52
CA TYR A 279 -3.51 -17.72 -7.27
C TYR A 279 -3.74 -16.27 -6.79
N ASN A 280 -3.74 -16.08 -5.47
CA ASN A 280 -3.92 -14.78 -4.81
C ASN A 280 -2.59 -14.04 -4.56
N ASN A 281 -1.56 -14.24 -5.40
CA ASN A 281 -0.24 -13.62 -5.19
C ASN A 281 -0.31 -12.10 -5.05
N SER A 282 -1.23 -11.43 -5.75
CA SER A 282 -1.38 -9.98 -5.68
C SER A 282 -1.70 -9.50 -4.26
N LEU A 283 -2.55 -10.22 -3.53
CA LEU A 283 -2.85 -9.94 -2.12
C LEU A 283 -1.66 -10.25 -1.23
N MET A 284 -0.98 -11.38 -1.46
CA MET A 284 0.20 -11.79 -0.70
C MET A 284 1.38 -10.83 -0.88
N TYR A 285 1.52 -10.17 -2.03
CA TYR A 285 2.51 -9.12 -2.26
C TYR A 285 2.08 -7.79 -1.64
N ARG A 286 0.82 -7.40 -1.82
CA ARG A 286 0.32 -6.12 -1.29
C ARG A 286 0.45 -6.03 0.22
N ALA A 287 0.21 -7.11 0.96
CA ALA A 287 0.26 -7.08 2.42
C ALA A 287 1.64 -6.64 3.01
N PRO A 288 2.78 -7.27 2.67
CA PRO A 288 4.10 -6.77 3.07
C PRO A 288 4.49 -5.43 2.41
N ILE A 289 4.03 -5.14 1.17
CA ILE A 289 4.24 -3.82 0.55
C ILE A 289 3.58 -2.72 1.37
N THR A 290 2.37 -2.96 1.90
CA THR A 290 1.70 -2.02 2.80
C THR A 290 2.54 -1.75 4.03
N ALA A 291 3.09 -2.77 4.69
CA ALA A 291 3.95 -2.58 5.87
C ALA A 291 5.20 -1.76 5.51
N LEU A 292 5.80 -2.02 4.36
CA LEU A 292 6.95 -1.25 3.86
C LEU A 292 6.60 0.20 3.55
N MET A 293 5.43 0.49 2.99
CA MET A 293 4.98 1.86 2.73
C MET A 293 4.63 2.60 4.02
N LEU A 294 3.92 1.95 4.95
CA LEU A 294 3.61 2.49 6.27
C LEU A 294 4.89 2.84 7.04
N CYS A 295 5.92 2.00 6.94
CA CYS A 295 7.20 2.21 7.61
C CYS A 295 8.20 3.07 6.79
N GLY A 296 7.79 3.63 5.64
CA GLY A 296 8.64 4.49 4.81
C GLY A 296 9.84 3.81 4.14
N CYS A 297 9.81 2.50 3.97
CA CYS A 297 10.97 1.73 3.54
C CYS A 297 11.23 1.76 2.03
N CYS A 298 10.20 1.95 1.21
CA CYS A 298 10.35 1.89 -0.25
C CYS A 298 11.14 3.10 -0.77
N GLY A 299 12.21 2.84 -1.52
CA GLY A 299 13.10 3.88 -2.06
C GLY A 299 14.29 4.25 -1.15
N VAL A 300 14.46 3.56 -0.02
CA VAL A 300 15.57 3.77 0.93
C VAL A 300 16.62 2.67 0.76
N ASN A 301 17.92 3.03 0.74
CA ASN A 301 19.01 2.05 0.78
C ASN A 301 18.95 1.23 2.08
N GLY A 302 18.80 -0.09 1.95
CA GLY A 302 18.58 -1.00 3.08
C GLY A 302 17.10 -1.25 3.41
N GLY A 303 16.17 -0.66 2.65
CA GLY A 303 14.73 -0.83 2.80
C GLY A 303 14.04 -1.41 1.57
N GLY A 304 12.73 -1.65 1.70
CA GLY A 304 11.83 -1.86 0.56
C GLY A 304 11.48 -3.31 0.25
N MET A 305 10.69 -3.49 -0.82
CA MET A 305 10.27 -4.79 -1.33
C MET A 305 11.28 -5.28 -2.35
N ASN A 306 12.00 -6.34 -2.01
CA ASN A 306 13.10 -6.89 -2.80
C ASN A 306 12.69 -8.24 -3.37
N HIS A 307 12.06 -8.19 -4.55
CA HIS A 307 11.54 -9.36 -5.27
C HIS A 307 12.62 -10.03 -6.14
N TYR A 308 12.81 -11.33 -5.96
CA TYR A 308 13.74 -12.14 -6.74
C TYR A 308 13.10 -13.44 -7.23
N VAL A 309 12.90 -13.56 -8.55
CA VAL A 309 12.41 -14.78 -9.23
C VAL A 309 13.39 -15.28 -10.29
N GLY A 310 13.14 -14.98 -11.56
CA GLY A 310 14.05 -15.20 -12.67
C GLY A 310 14.89 -13.97 -12.97
N GLN A 311 15.78 -14.10 -13.95
CA GLN A 311 16.69 -13.05 -14.37
C GLN A 311 16.02 -12.09 -15.35
N GLU A 312 15.04 -11.30 -14.87
CA GLU A 312 14.20 -10.43 -15.71
C GLU A 312 14.85 -9.07 -16.04
N LYS A 313 15.73 -8.57 -15.15
CA LYS A 313 16.32 -7.24 -15.27
C LYS A 313 17.38 -7.18 -16.38
N LEU A 314 16.92 -6.91 -17.60
CA LEU A 314 17.77 -6.56 -18.73
C LEU A 314 18.13 -5.06 -18.68
N THR A 315 19.35 -4.74 -18.26
CA THR A 315 19.79 -3.35 -18.02
C THR A 315 19.80 -2.47 -19.28
N LEU A 316 20.07 -3.04 -20.45
CA LEU A 316 20.11 -2.35 -21.74
C LEU A 316 18.82 -2.59 -22.56
N VAL A 317 17.66 -2.42 -21.93
CA VAL A 317 16.35 -2.78 -22.53
C VAL A 317 16.03 -2.04 -23.82
N ALA A 318 16.39 -0.76 -23.93
CA ALA A 318 16.05 0.08 -25.09
C ALA A 318 16.77 -0.39 -26.39
N PRO A 319 18.12 -0.48 -26.44
CA PRO A 319 18.80 -0.98 -27.63
C PRO A 319 18.48 -2.46 -27.91
N TRP A 320 18.38 -3.29 -26.86
CA TRP A 320 18.00 -4.68 -27.04
C TRP A 320 16.60 -4.82 -27.66
N SER A 321 15.62 -4.03 -27.22
CA SER A 321 14.25 -4.08 -27.76
C SER A 321 14.20 -3.70 -29.23
N ALA A 322 15.06 -2.76 -29.66
CA ALA A 322 15.13 -2.37 -31.07
C ALA A 322 15.56 -3.55 -31.94
N MET A 323 16.62 -4.25 -31.54
CA MET A 323 17.13 -5.42 -32.27
C MET A 323 16.20 -6.63 -32.16
N ALA A 324 15.78 -6.99 -30.94
CA ALA A 324 15.01 -8.21 -30.66
C ALA A 324 13.64 -8.24 -31.35
N PHE A 325 13.06 -7.06 -31.60
CA PHE A 325 11.75 -6.94 -32.22
C PHE A 325 11.79 -6.23 -33.60
N ALA A 326 12.99 -6.10 -34.20
CA ALA A 326 13.21 -5.44 -35.49
C ALA A 326 12.54 -4.05 -35.59
N LEU A 327 12.57 -3.27 -34.51
CA LEU A 327 11.91 -1.96 -34.45
C LEU A 327 12.62 -0.91 -35.30
N ASP A 328 13.84 -1.18 -35.73
CA ASP A 328 14.56 -0.40 -36.74
C ASP A 328 13.96 -0.57 -38.15
N TRP A 329 13.24 -1.67 -38.41
CA TRP A 329 12.61 -1.95 -39.72
C TRP A 329 11.09 -1.81 -39.71
N VAL A 330 10.41 -2.35 -38.70
CA VAL A 330 8.93 -2.44 -38.66
C VAL A 330 8.40 -2.15 -37.26
N LYS A 331 7.30 -1.38 -37.18
CA LYS A 331 6.61 -1.06 -35.92
C LYS A 331 5.08 -1.12 -36.11
N PRO A 332 4.30 -1.63 -35.14
CA PRO A 332 4.71 -2.31 -33.90
C PRO A 332 4.98 -3.83 -34.12
N PRO A 333 5.73 -4.49 -33.22
CA PRO A 333 5.89 -5.93 -33.25
C PRO A 333 4.63 -6.64 -32.72
N ARG A 334 4.48 -7.93 -33.02
CA ARG A 334 3.45 -8.77 -32.40
C ARG A 334 3.99 -9.38 -31.11
N ARG A 335 3.51 -8.88 -29.97
CA ARG A 335 3.77 -9.48 -28.65
C ARG A 335 2.52 -10.21 -28.19
N GLN A 336 2.70 -11.34 -27.51
CA GLN A 336 1.60 -12.15 -26.97
C GLN A 336 1.91 -12.56 -25.54
N GLN A 337 0.92 -12.48 -24.66
CA GLN A 337 1.05 -12.95 -23.29
C GLN A 337 0.82 -14.48 -23.24
N THR A 338 1.89 -15.22 -22.95
CA THR A 338 1.95 -16.68 -23.10
C THR A 338 0.90 -17.46 -22.29
N PRO A 339 0.62 -17.14 -21.00
CA PRO A 339 -0.38 -17.88 -20.23
C PRO A 339 -1.78 -17.85 -20.85
N MET A 340 -2.24 -16.70 -21.34
CA MET A 340 -3.54 -16.60 -22.03
C MET A 340 -3.52 -17.30 -23.39
N TRP A 341 -2.38 -17.24 -24.11
CA TRP A 341 -2.24 -17.98 -25.36
C TRP A 341 -2.42 -19.49 -25.14
N HIS A 342 -1.72 -20.06 -24.15
CA HIS A 342 -1.86 -21.48 -23.85
C HIS A 342 -3.29 -21.81 -23.41
N TYR A 343 -3.86 -21.06 -22.46
CA TYR A 343 -5.23 -21.33 -21.97
C TYR A 343 -6.29 -21.36 -23.10
N MET A 344 -6.16 -20.49 -24.10
CA MET A 344 -7.11 -20.44 -25.23
C MET A 344 -6.85 -21.48 -26.33
N ASN A 345 -5.65 -22.08 -26.38
CA ASN A 345 -5.22 -22.96 -27.48
C ASN A 345 -4.82 -24.38 -27.02
N SER A 346 -5.03 -24.73 -25.75
CA SER A 346 -4.75 -26.03 -25.16
C SER A 346 -5.98 -26.91 -25.04
#